data_AF-A0A640TAS1-F1
#
_entry.id   AF-A0A640TAS1-F1
#
_cell.length_a   1.000
_cell.length_b   1.000
_cell.length_c   1.000
_cell.angle_alpha   90.00
_cell.angle_beta   90.00
_cell.angle_gamma   90.00
#
_symmetry.space_group_name_H-M   'P 1'
#
loop_
_entity.id
_entity.type
_entity.pdbx_description
1 polymer ?
#
loop_
_entity_poly.entity_id
_entity_poly.type
_entity_poly.pdbx_seq_one_letter_code
_entity_poly.pdbx_strand_id
1 'polypeptide(L)'
;MQGFPGTLLPNPLVRELGVLARQADLGAPMVEELAADIFMGTFAPKFLTAARIAGDLLRGTLYERYYGIDYATLPNWAIAETAEALTRAYRPRTSPQFARLCAARAGSSGQGSVAANGKMIEQAQILTTHKLATLVRQVGIAPEPGWEDLARRCFRTVCRLTARVHHNPRPLATIKDAAYAWRHLIFFLALCTPAEQSRLLSRLDEETARHPAHVAARLAPALAGLHLVAAGGSFPADGTALGGRARRFLGWTTGEHWLRRLPPTRGQATG
;
A
#
# COMPACT_ATOMS: atom_id res chain seq x y z
N MET A 1 16.53 1.74 0.93
CA MET A 1 15.37 1.24 1.72
C MET A 1 15.60 1.32 3.24
N GLN A 2 16.79 0.97 3.75
CA GLN A 2 17.09 0.97 5.19
C GLN A 2 16.92 2.33 5.91
N GLY A 3 17.17 3.45 5.23
CA GLY A 3 17.04 4.79 5.81
C GLY A 3 15.59 5.32 5.91
N PHE A 4 14.62 4.64 5.28
CA PHE A 4 13.23 5.11 5.19
C PHE A 4 12.20 3.99 5.49
N PRO A 5 12.34 3.23 6.59
CA PRO A 5 11.40 2.16 6.91
C PRO A 5 10.03 2.75 7.27
N GLY A 6 9.05 2.52 6.37
CA GLY A 6 7.71 3.05 6.48
C GLY A 6 7.59 4.54 6.18
N THR A 7 8.51 5.09 5.37
CA THR A 7 8.46 6.51 4.93
C THR A 7 8.63 6.60 3.41
N LEU A 8 7.93 7.55 2.80
CA LEU A 8 8.00 7.86 1.39
C LEU A 8 9.38 8.43 1.02
N LEU A 9 9.91 8.03 -0.14
CA LEU A 9 11.05 8.75 -0.72
C LEU A 9 10.54 10.07 -1.33
N PRO A 10 11.17 11.21 -1.03
CA PRO A 10 10.77 12.49 -1.61
C PRO A 10 10.80 12.46 -3.14
N ASN A 11 9.81 13.08 -3.79
CA ASN A 11 9.73 13.14 -5.25
C ASN A 11 11.00 13.65 -5.96
N PRO A 12 11.73 14.66 -5.44
CA PRO A 12 13.01 15.04 -6.03
C PRO A 12 14.02 13.89 -6.11
N LEU A 13 14.19 13.13 -5.02
CA LEU A 13 15.07 11.95 -5.02
C LEU A 13 14.58 10.87 -6.00
N VAL A 14 13.27 10.65 -6.09
CA VAL A 14 12.69 9.68 -7.04
C VAL A 14 12.97 10.08 -8.49
N ARG A 15 12.96 11.39 -8.79
CA ARG A 15 13.30 11.91 -10.13
C ARG A 15 14.76 11.65 -10.47
N GLU A 16 15.68 11.93 -9.55
CA GLU A 16 17.11 11.66 -9.74
C GLU A 16 17.39 10.17 -9.93
N LEU A 17 16.79 9.31 -9.10
CA LEU A 17 16.85 7.86 -9.30
C LEU A 17 16.30 7.43 -10.67
N GLY A 18 15.27 8.11 -11.15
CA GLY A 18 14.71 7.89 -12.48
C GLY A 18 15.67 8.29 -13.61
N VAL A 19 16.47 9.35 -13.44
CA VAL A 19 17.52 9.75 -14.38
C VAL A 19 18.62 8.69 -14.41
N LEU A 20 19.14 8.31 -13.24
CA LEU A 20 20.19 7.30 -13.11
C LEU A 20 19.76 5.94 -13.69
N ALA A 21 18.53 5.51 -13.40
CA ALA A 21 18.00 4.25 -13.94
C ALA A 21 17.91 4.23 -15.47
N ARG A 22 17.64 5.38 -16.10
CA ARG A 22 17.65 5.50 -17.58
C ARG A 22 19.07 5.49 -18.13
N GLN A 23 20.00 6.19 -17.48
CA GLN A 23 21.41 6.21 -17.90
C GLN A 23 22.07 4.82 -17.81
N ALA A 24 21.67 4.03 -16.82
CA ALA A 24 22.14 2.66 -16.62
C ALA A 24 21.29 1.60 -17.35
N ASP A 25 20.32 2.01 -18.18
CA ASP A 25 19.40 1.14 -18.94
C ASP A 25 18.73 0.04 -18.11
N LEU A 26 18.36 0.36 -16.85
CA LEU A 26 17.85 -0.63 -15.90
C LEU A 26 16.39 -1.04 -16.15
N GLY A 27 15.71 -0.44 -17.12
CA GLY A 27 14.27 -0.68 -17.34
C GLY A 27 13.40 -0.43 -16.09
N ALA A 28 13.84 0.44 -15.17
CA ALA A 28 13.24 0.63 -13.86
C ALA A 28 12.30 1.86 -13.81
N PRO A 29 10.97 1.70 -14.01
CA PRO A 29 10.03 2.82 -13.95
C PRO A 29 9.90 3.34 -12.52
N MET A 30 10.53 4.49 -12.25
CA MET A 30 10.40 5.19 -10.98
C MET A 30 9.08 5.98 -10.96
N VAL A 31 8.13 5.53 -10.13
CA VAL A 31 6.83 6.20 -9.91
C VAL A 31 6.90 7.16 -8.72
N GLU A 32 6.48 8.40 -8.97
CA GLU A 32 6.40 9.46 -7.96
C GLU A 32 5.14 9.33 -7.10
N GLU A 33 5.15 10.05 -5.98
CA GLU A 33 3.94 10.35 -5.23
C GLU A 33 3.11 11.40 -5.98
N LEU A 34 1.82 11.10 -6.18
CA LEU A 34 0.86 12.01 -6.79
C LEU A 34 0.13 12.79 -5.70
N ALA A 35 -0.05 14.08 -5.93
CA ALA A 35 -0.79 14.96 -5.02
C ALA A 35 -2.29 14.93 -5.37
N ALA A 36 -3.13 14.62 -4.37
CA ALA A 36 -4.55 14.31 -4.58
C ALA A 36 -5.41 15.53 -4.97
N ASP A 37 -4.99 16.72 -4.58
CA ASP A 37 -5.62 18.01 -4.87
C ASP A 37 -5.48 18.43 -6.33
N ILE A 38 -4.40 18.02 -7.00
CA ILE A 38 -4.15 18.31 -8.42
C ILE A 38 -4.30 17.09 -9.33
N PHE A 39 -4.70 15.94 -8.78
CA PHE A 39 -4.82 14.70 -9.54
C PHE A 39 -6.06 14.70 -10.43
N MET A 40 -5.85 14.56 -11.74
CA MET A 40 -6.91 14.60 -12.76
C MET A 40 -7.42 13.21 -13.17
N GLY A 41 -7.31 12.20 -12.31
CA GLY A 41 -7.86 10.87 -12.57
C GLY A 41 -7.11 10.01 -13.59
N THR A 42 -5.96 10.46 -14.10
CA THR A 42 -5.19 9.77 -15.14
C THR A 42 -3.77 9.44 -14.68
N PHE A 43 -3.22 8.34 -15.21
CA PHE A 43 -1.87 7.88 -14.88
C PHE A 43 -1.00 7.82 -16.14
N ALA A 44 0.29 8.08 -15.98
CA ALA A 44 1.27 7.86 -17.03
C ALA A 44 1.50 6.34 -17.26
N PRO A 45 1.88 5.89 -18.49
CA PRO A 45 2.12 4.48 -18.81
C PRO A 45 3.12 3.74 -17.90
N LYS A 46 4.06 4.48 -17.30
CA LYS A 46 5.03 3.91 -16.36
C LYS A 46 4.39 3.29 -15.12
N PHE A 47 3.19 3.72 -14.72
CA PHE A 47 2.46 3.12 -13.59
C PHE A 47 2.02 1.69 -13.90
N LEU A 48 1.47 1.42 -15.09
CA LEU A 48 1.14 0.05 -15.50
C LEU A 48 2.39 -0.81 -15.62
N THR A 49 3.48 -0.25 -16.14
CA THR A 49 4.78 -0.95 -16.22
C THR A 49 5.30 -1.32 -14.83
N ALA A 50 5.28 -0.38 -13.88
CA ALA A 50 5.68 -0.65 -12.49
C ALA A 50 4.77 -1.68 -11.80
N ALA A 51 3.46 -1.66 -12.08
CA ALA A 51 2.52 -2.64 -11.54
C ALA A 51 2.76 -4.06 -12.08
N ARG A 52 3.18 -4.20 -13.34
CA ARG A 52 3.60 -5.49 -13.91
C ARG A 52 4.85 -6.04 -13.23
N ILE A 53 5.86 -5.18 -13.03
CA ILE A 53 7.08 -5.56 -12.30
C ILE A 53 6.74 -5.99 -10.86
N ALA A 54 5.80 -5.32 -10.22
CA ALA A 54 5.28 -5.75 -8.92
C ALA A 54 4.60 -7.11 -8.99
N GLY A 55 3.80 -7.37 -10.03
CA GLY A 55 3.16 -8.67 -10.25
C GLY A 55 4.13 -9.82 -10.46
N ASP A 56 5.23 -9.59 -11.18
CA ASP A 56 6.27 -10.61 -11.39
C ASP A 56 6.98 -10.99 -10.08
N LEU A 57 7.04 -10.08 -9.11
CA LEU A 57 7.61 -10.34 -7.79
C LEU A 57 6.59 -10.91 -6.80
N LEU A 58 5.32 -10.47 -6.86
CA LEU A 58 4.36 -10.64 -5.77
C LEU A 58 3.18 -11.56 -6.07
N ARG A 59 3.06 -12.09 -7.28
CA ARG A 59 2.01 -13.08 -7.61
C ARG A 59 2.07 -14.27 -6.66
N GLY A 60 0.92 -14.67 -6.12
CA GLY A 60 0.80 -15.77 -5.17
C GLY A 60 1.32 -15.47 -3.76
N THR A 61 1.82 -14.26 -3.48
CA THR A 61 2.35 -13.89 -2.16
C THR A 61 1.28 -13.37 -1.21
N LEU A 62 1.66 -13.18 0.06
CA LEU A 62 0.81 -12.54 1.07
C LEU A 62 0.33 -11.14 0.64
N TYR A 63 1.16 -10.38 -0.09
CA TYR A 63 0.82 -9.03 -0.53
C TYR A 63 -0.37 -9.02 -1.51
N GLU A 64 -0.31 -9.90 -2.51
CA GLU A 64 -1.39 -10.08 -3.49
C GLU A 64 -2.70 -10.44 -2.79
N ARG A 65 -2.66 -11.43 -1.89
CA ARG A 65 -3.85 -11.87 -1.13
C ARG A 65 -4.40 -10.79 -0.22
N TYR A 66 -3.54 -10.08 0.52
CA TYR A 66 -3.97 -9.07 1.50
C TYR A 66 -4.70 -7.90 0.84
N TYR A 67 -4.18 -7.43 -0.30
CA TYR A 67 -4.80 -6.36 -1.07
C TYR A 67 -5.85 -6.84 -2.08
N GLY A 68 -6.06 -8.15 -2.22
CA GLY A 68 -7.01 -8.73 -3.19
C GLY A 68 -6.70 -8.24 -4.61
N ILE A 69 -5.45 -8.39 -5.03
CA ILE A 69 -4.99 -8.02 -6.37
C ILE A 69 -4.96 -9.28 -7.23
N ASP A 70 -5.28 -9.17 -8.51
CA ASP A 70 -5.04 -10.24 -9.48
C ASP A 70 -3.90 -9.81 -10.41
N TYR A 71 -2.66 -10.12 -10.03
CA TYR A 71 -1.50 -9.74 -10.84
C TYR A 71 -1.38 -10.57 -12.13
N ALA A 72 -2.13 -11.67 -12.29
CA ALA A 72 -2.10 -12.48 -13.50
C ALA A 72 -2.78 -11.77 -14.69
N THR A 73 -3.70 -10.83 -14.42
CA THR A 73 -4.42 -10.09 -15.49
C THR A 73 -3.65 -8.92 -16.08
N LEU A 74 -2.65 -8.36 -15.37
CA LEU A 74 -1.96 -7.14 -15.78
C LEU A 74 -1.16 -7.22 -17.10
N PRO A 75 -0.48 -8.33 -17.46
CA PRO A 75 0.24 -8.42 -18.73
C PRO A 75 -0.65 -8.21 -19.96
N ASN A 76 -1.89 -8.71 -19.92
CA ASN A 76 -2.84 -8.61 -21.04
C ASN A 76 -3.20 -7.16 -21.35
N TRP A 77 -3.19 -6.29 -20.35
CA TRP A 77 -3.57 -4.88 -20.48
C TRP A 77 -2.51 -4.05 -21.21
N ALA A 78 -1.24 -4.34 -20.96
CA ALA A 78 -0.16 -3.60 -21.63
C ALA A 78 -0.14 -3.83 -23.14
N ILE A 79 -0.50 -5.05 -23.60
CA ILE A 79 -0.65 -5.36 -25.02
C ILE A 79 -1.77 -4.49 -25.62
N ALA A 80 -2.92 -4.42 -24.96
CA ALA A 80 -4.05 -3.61 -25.41
C ALA A 80 -3.74 -2.11 -25.43
N GLU A 81 -3.09 -1.56 -24.39
CA GLU A 81 -2.70 -0.13 -24.38
C GLU A 81 -1.64 0.21 -25.44
N THR A 82 -0.73 -0.71 -25.73
CA THR A 82 0.28 -0.52 -26.79
C THR A 82 -0.39 -0.47 -28.16
N ALA A 83 -1.34 -1.37 -28.42
CA ALA A 83 -2.14 -1.36 -29.65
C ALA A 83 -2.97 -0.07 -29.80
N GLU A 84 -3.62 0.39 -28.73
CA GLU A 84 -4.37 1.66 -28.74
C GLU A 84 -3.45 2.88 -28.98
N ALA A 85 -2.25 2.91 -28.39
CA ALA A 85 -1.32 4.03 -28.53
C ALA A 85 -0.82 4.22 -29.97
N LEU A 86 -0.68 3.14 -30.75
CA LEU A 86 -0.30 3.21 -32.16
C LEU A 86 -1.35 3.93 -33.03
N THR A 87 -2.59 4.02 -32.57
CA THR A 87 -3.70 4.64 -33.32
C THR A 87 -3.94 6.11 -32.98
N ARG A 88 -3.30 6.66 -31.94
CA ARG A 88 -3.60 8.02 -31.42
C ARG A 88 -2.33 8.87 -31.28
N ALA A 89 -1.92 9.54 -32.36
CA ALA A 89 -0.70 10.34 -32.41
C ALA A 89 -0.73 11.65 -31.59
N TYR A 90 -1.91 12.19 -31.23
CA TYR A 90 -2.05 13.58 -30.75
C TYR A 90 -2.53 13.75 -29.30
N ARG A 91 -2.59 12.69 -28.49
CA ARG A 91 -2.98 12.78 -27.06
C ARG A 91 -1.81 12.50 -26.13
N PRO A 92 -1.76 13.15 -24.94
CA PRO A 92 -0.82 12.77 -23.89
C PRO A 92 -0.90 11.27 -23.62
N ARG A 93 0.24 10.60 -23.58
CA ARG A 93 0.31 9.16 -23.29
C ARG A 93 -0.17 8.94 -21.86
N THR A 94 -1.35 8.33 -21.72
CA THR A 94 -1.96 7.92 -20.46
C THR A 94 -2.14 6.41 -20.44
N SER A 95 -2.51 5.85 -19.28
CA SER A 95 -2.86 4.45 -19.09
C SER A 95 -4.31 4.32 -18.64
N PRO A 96 -5.30 4.35 -19.57
CA PRO A 96 -6.72 4.31 -19.23
C PRO A 96 -7.14 3.02 -18.53
N GLN A 97 -6.54 1.87 -18.86
CA GLN A 97 -6.87 0.59 -18.23
C GLN A 97 -6.41 0.58 -16.77
N PHE A 98 -5.19 1.07 -16.51
CA PHE A 98 -4.69 1.22 -15.15
C PHE A 98 -5.55 2.20 -14.32
N ALA A 99 -5.97 3.32 -14.92
CA ALA A 99 -6.88 4.27 -14.27
C ALA A 99 -8.22 3.61 -13.90
N ARG A 100 -8.82 2.83 -14.81
CA ARG A 100 -10.06 2.08 -14.54
C ARG A 100 -9.90 1.06 -13.43
N LEU A 101 -8.78 0.31 -13.40
CA LEU A 101 -8.50 -0.61 -12.29
C LEU A 101 -8.42 0.14 -10.95
N CYS A 102 -7.69 1.25 -10.89
CA CYS A 102 -7.57 2.04 -9.67
C CYS A 102 -8.93 2.58 -9.22
N ALA A 103 -9.77 3.06 -10.15
CA ALA A 103 -11.11 3.54 -9.88
C ALA A 103 -12.03 2.42 -9.34
N ALA A 104 -12.05 1.26 -10.00
CA ALA A 104 -12.84 0.11 -9.58
C ALA A 104 -12.44 -0.36 -8.17
N ARG A 105 -11.13 -0.47 -7.90
CA ARG A 105 -10.61 -0.84 -6.58
C ARG A 105 -10.85 0.22 -5.51
N ALA A 106 -10.89 1.49 -5.90
CA ALA A 106 -11.24 2.58 -4.99
C ALA A 106 -12.74 2.63 -4.69
N GLY A 107 -13.59 1.92 -5.45
CA GLY A 107 -15.04 2.04 -5.37
C GLY A 107 -15.51 3.46 -5.73
N SER A 108 -14.82 4.13 -6.65
CA SER A 108 -15.13 5.51 -7.06
C SER A 108 -14.64 5.78 -8.48
N SER A 109 -15.44 6.46 -9.29
CA SER A 109 -15.13 6.79 -10.69
C SER A 109 -14.21 8.01 -10.90
N GLY A 110 -13.56 8.52 -9.84
CA GLY A 110 -12.48 9.50 -9.97
C GLY A 110 -12.88 10.95 -10.25
N GLN A 111 -14.14 11.32 -10.03
CA GLN A 111 -14.58 12.71 -10.11
C GLN A 111 -15.33 13.09 -8.83
N GLY A 112 -14.91 14.18 -8.17
CA GLY A 112 -15.74 14.88 -7.19
C GLY A 112 -15.08 15.32 -5.87
N SER A 113 -13.96 14.73 -5.42
CA SER A 113 -13.28 15.23 -4.21
C SER A 113 -11.81 14.81 -4.09
N VAL A 114 -11.03 15.59 -3.32
CA VAL A 114 -9.64 15.27 -2.93
C VAL A 114 -9.56 13.89 -2.26
N ALA A 115 -10.57 13.51 -1.48
CA ALA A 115 -10.64 12.20 -0.84
C ALA A 115 -10.80 11.05 -1.84
N ALA A 116 -11.67 11.21 -2.85
CA ALA A 116 -11.82 10.23 -3.92
C ALA A 116 -10.55 10.08 -4.76
N ASN A 117 -9.91 11.20 -5.10
CA ASN A 117 -8.60 11.20 -5.77
C ASN A 117 -7.55 10.45 -4.95
N GLY A 118 -7.48 10.73 -3.64
CA GLY A 118 -6.56 10.06 -2.73
C GLY A 118 -6.79 8.55 -2.65
N LYS A 119 -8.04 8.07 -2.67
CA LYS A 119 -8.34 6.63 -2.76
C LYS A 119 -7.80 6.00 -4.04
N MET A 120 -7.98 6.66 -5.20
CA MET A 120 -7.43 6.17 -6.47
C MET A 120 -5.90 6.15 -6.47
N ILE A 121 -5.26 7.21 -5.97
CA ILE A 121 -3.80 7.29 -5.84
C ILE A 121 -3.30 6.17 -4.92
N GLU A 122 -3.97 5.92 -3.79
CA GLU A 122 -3.61 4.83 -2.89
C GLU A 122 -3.70 3.46 -3.57
N GLN A 123 -4.72 3.21 -4.41
CA GLN A 123 -4.76 1.97 -5.19
C GLN A 123 -3.60 1.86 -6.18
N ALA A 124 -3.22 2.95 -6.84
CA ALA A 124 -2.04 2.96 -7.70
C ALA A 124 -0.75 2.68 -6.91
N GLN A 125 -0.61 3.25 -5.71
CA GLN A 125 0.52 2.98 -4.83
C GLN A 125 0.55 1.51 -4.38
N ILE A 126 -0.61 0.90 -4.11
CA ILE A 126 -0.73 -0.51 -3.75
C ILE A 126 -0.31 -1.41 -4.93
N LEU A 127 -0.87 -1.18 -6.12
CA LEU A 127 -0.61 -2.00 -7.31
C LEU A 127 0.86 -1.94 -7.74
N THR A 128 1.48 -0.77 -7.60
CA THR A 128 2.88 -0.54 -7.97
C THR A 128 3.86 -0.76 -6.82
N THR A 129 3.37 -1.11 -5.62
CA THR A 129 4.15 -1.12 -4.36
C THR A 129 4.90 0.20 -4.11
N HIS A 130 4.37 1.28 -4.67
CA HIS A 130 4.97 2.61 -4.71
C HIS A 130 6.46 2.59 -5.04
N LYS A 131 6.87 1.80 -6.06
CA LYS A 131 8.24 1.63 -6.58
C LYS A 131 9.13 0.61 -5.85
N LEU A 132 8.71 0.03 -4.73
CA LEU A 132 9.53 -0.93 -3.99
C LEU A 132 9.89 -2.17 -4.82
N ALA A 133 8.90 -2.79 -5.49
CA ALA A 133 9.15 -3.93 -6.36
C ALA A 133 10.06 -3.59 -7.54
N THR A 134 9.95 -2.38 -8.11
CA THR A 134 10.87 -1.90 -9.14
C THR A 134 12.30 -1.88 -8.62
N LEU A 135 12.53 -1.34 -7.41
CA LEU A 135 13.86 -1.34 -6.81
C LEU A 135 14.37 -2.77 -6.59
N VAL A 136 13.56 -3.66 -6.04
CA VAL A 136 13.98 -5.06 -5.80
C VAL A 136 14.30 -5.79 -7.09
N ARG A 137 13.42 -5.74 -8.09
CA ARG A 137 13.55 -6.55 -9.32
C ARG A 137 14.53 -5.98 -10.32
N GLN A 138 14.50 -4.66 -10.54
CA GLN A 138 15.27 -4.04 -11.61
C GLN A 138 16.62 -3.50 -11.12
N VAL A 139 16.67 -2.99 -9.88
CA VAL A 139 17.92 -2.51 -9.27
C VAL A 139 18.63 -3.62 -8.49
N GLY A 140 17.95 -4.72 -8.15
CA GLY A 140 18.56 -5.87 -7.48
C GLY A 140 18.85 -5.65 -6.00
N ILE A 141 18.10 -4.78 -5.33
CA ILE A 141 18.39 -4.48 -3.91
C ILE A 141 18.07 -5.65 -2.99
N ALA A 142 19.05 -6.00 -2.16
CA ALA A 142 18.94 -6.96 -1.06
C ALA A 142 19.39 -6.25 0.22
N PRO A 143 18.46 -5.83 1.10
CA PRO A 143 18.81 -5.08 2.29
C PRO A 143 19.38 -5.99 3.37
N GLU A 144 20.51 -5.60 3.96
CA GLU A 144 20.96 -6.16 5.23
C GLU A 144 20.25 -5.44 6.41
N PRO A 145 19.87 -6.13 7.49
CA PRO A 145 20.08 -7.55 7.77
C PRO A 145 19.01 -8.48 7.17
N GLY A 146 18.04 -7.97 6.42
CA GLY A 146 17.03 -8.76 5.71
C GLY A 146 15.65 -8.10 5.67
N TRP A 147 14.70 -8.76 4.99
CA TRP A 147 13.33 -8.27 4.86
C TRP A 147 12.55 -8.29 6.19
N GLU A 148 12.79 -9.28 7.06
CA GLU A 148 12.12 -9.38 8.37
C GLU A 148 12.40 -8.15 9.24
N ASP A 149 13.65 -7.67 9.26
CA ASP A 149 14.02 -6.48 10.03
C ASP A 149 13.36 -5.22 9.48
N LEU A 150 13.33 -5.04 8.16
CA LEU A 150 12.60 -3.93 7.55
C LEU A 150 11.10 -3.98 7.86
N ALA A 151 10.49 -5.17 7.79
CA ALA A 151 9.09 -5.38 8.16
C ALA A 151 8.85 -4.98 9.63
N ARG A 152 9.69 -5.44 10.56
CA ARG A 152 9.63 -5.09 11.98
C ARG A 152 9.75 -3.58 12.21
N ARG A 153 10.71 -2.91 11.56
CA ARG A 153 10.87 -1.44 11.65
C ARG A 153 9.65 -0.70 11.11
N CYS A 154 9.07 -1.16 10.00
CA CYS A 154 7.84 -0.58 9.47
C CYS A 154 6.68 -0.72 10.46
N PHE A 155 6.53 -1.87 11.13
CA PHE A 155 5.49 -2.05 12.13
C PHE A 155 5.67 -1.15 13.37
N ARG A 156 6.91 -0.96 13.84
CA ARG A 156 7.21 0.03 14.88
C ARG A 156 6.81 1.45 14.45
N THR A 157 7.08 1.81 13.20
CA THR A 157 6.63 3.09 12.63
C THR A 157 5.10 3.19 12.64
N VAL A 158 4.37 2.12 12.27
CA VAL A 158 2.90 2.07 12.35
C VAL A 158 2.41 2.31 13.78
N CYS A 159 2.99 1.63 14.78
CA CYS A 159 2.58 1.78 16.17
C CYS A 159 2.84 3.20 16.68
N ARG A 160 4.02 3.77 16.40
CA ARG A 160 4.38 5.16 16.74
C ARG A 160 3.42 6.16 16.11
N LEU A 161 3.08 6.01 14.83
CA LEU A 161 2.15 6.90 14.15
C LEU A 161 0.72 6.73 14.69
N THR A 162 0.31 5.52 15.00
CA THR A 162 -1.00 5.25 15.59
C THR A 162 -1.13 5.87 16.99
N ALA A 163 -0.08 5.88 17.80
CA ALA A 163 -0.06 6.60 19.08
C ALA A 163 -0.34 8.10 18.90
N ARG A 164 0.22 8.71 17.84
CA ARG A 164 0.03 10.13 17.50
C ARG A 164 -1.35 10.46 16.92
N VAL A 165 -2.22 9.48 16.69
CA VAL A 165 -3.62 9.71 16.31
C VAL A 165 -4.46 10.11 17.54
N HIS A 166 -4.07 9.67 18.74
CA HIS A 166 -4.78 9.98 19.97
C HIS A 166 -4.66 11.47 20.30
N HIS A 167 -5.79 12.11 20.67
CA HIS A 167 -5.92 13.55 20.93
C HIS A 167 -5.41 14.49 19.83
N ASN A 168 -5.16 13.99 18.62
CA ASN A 168 -4.76 14.83 17.50
C ASN A 168 -6.02 15.40 16.80
N PRO A 169 -6.21 16.72 16.75
CA PRO A 169 -7.38 17.33 16.14
C PRO A 169 -7.42 17.15 14.62
N ARG A 170 -6.28 16.86 13.97
CA ARG A 170 -6.15 16.68 12.52
C ARG A 170 -5.36 15.40 12.19
N PRO A 171 -5.87 14.22 12.55
CA PRO A 171 -5.09 12.98 12.53
C PRO A 171 -4.92 12.38 11.12
N LEU A 172 -5.63 12.89 10.11
CA LEU A 172 -5.73 12.24 8.79
C LEU A 172 -4.38 12.09 8.10
N ALA A 173 -3.47 13.07 8.20
CA ALA A 173 -2.13 12.94 7.65
C ALA A 173 -1.35 11.81 8.33
N THR A 174 -1.40 11.75 9.67
CA THR A 174 -0.76 10.70 10.47
C THR A 174 -1.32 9.31 10.17
N ILE A 175 -2.62 9.20 9.92
CA ILE A 175 -3.27 7.95 9.52
C ILE A 175 -2.78 7.50 8.14
N LYS A 176 -2.63 8.42 7.19
CA LYS A 176 -2.09 8.12 5.85
C LYS A 176 -0.65 7.64 5.92
N ASP A 177 0.18 8.29 6.74
CA ASP A 177 1.56 7.84 6.99
C ASP A 177 1.59 6.45 7.63
N ALA A 178 0.69 6.16 8.57
CA ALA A 178 0.57 4.84 9.18
C ALA A 178 0.15 3.77 8.16
N ALA A 179 -0.80 4.07 7.28
CA ALA A 179 -1.20 3.17 6.21
C ALA A 179 -0.08 2.96 5.16
N TYR A 180 0.76 3.97 4.94
CA TYR A 180 1.96 3.84 4.11
C TYR A 180 2.99 2.91 4.74
N ALA A 181 3.30 3.11 6.02
CA ALA A 181 4.19 2.21 6.77
C ALA A 181 3.63 0.78 6.84
N TRP A 182 2.31 0.63 6.95
CA TRP A 182 1.64 -0.66 6.88
C TRP A 182 1.83 -1.34 5.53
N ARG A 183 1.67 -0.62 4.41
CA ARG A 183 1.94 -1.16 3.06
C ARG A 183 3.37 -1.68 2.92
N HIS A 184 4.34 -0.94 3.46
CA HIS A 184 5.74 -1.38 3.50
C HIS A 184 5.93 -2.64 4.34
N LEU A 185 5.30 -2.72 5.52
CA LEU A 185 5.29 -3.93 6.34
C LEU A 185 4.79 -5.14 5.53
N ILE A 186 3.62 -5.03 4.89
CA ILE A 186 3.05 -6.14 4.11
C ILE A 186 3.95 -6.52 2.92
N PHE A 187 4.54 -5.53 2.24
CA PHE A 187 5.49 -5.78 1.15
C PHE A 187 6.71 -6.56 1.63
N PHE A 188 7.38 -6.12 2.70
CA PHE A 188 8.56 -6.81 3.21
C PHE A 188 8.23 -8.19 3.79
N LEU A 189 7.07 -8.34 4.46
CA LEU A 189 6.56 -9.64 4.88
C LEU A 189 6.40 -10.61 3.71
N ALA A 190 5.89 -10.14 2.57
CA ALA A 190 5.68 -10.98 1.40
C ALA A 190 7.00 -11.48 0.76
N LEU A 191 8.13 -10.82 1.05
CA LEU A 191 9.46 -11.23 0.61
C LEU A 191 10.21 -12.10 1.64
N CYS A 192 9.64 -12.30 2.83
CA CYS A 192 10.18 -13.19 3.84
C CYS A 192 9.85 -14.66 3.53
N THR A 193 10.69 -15.57 4.03
CA THR A 193 10.39 -17.01 4.06
C THR A 193 9.15 -17.31 4.93
N PRO A 194 8.47 -18.46 4.76
CA PRO A 194 7.33 -18.83 5.61
C PRO A 194 7.66 -18.82 7.11
N ALA A 195 8.85 -19.31 7.50
CA ALA A 195 9.27 -19.32 8.90
C ALA A 195 9.46 -17.91 9.48
N GLU A 196 10.05 -16.99 8.71
CA GLU A 196 10.18 -15.58 9.09
C GLU A 196 8.81 -14.89 9.18
N GLN A 197 7.89 -15.18 8.25
CA GLN A 197 6.52 -14.66 8.30
C GLN A 197 5.81 -15.11 9.58
N SER A 198 5.84 -16.41 9.91
CA SER A 198 5.23 -16.94 11.14
C SER A 198 5.84 -16.32 12.41
N ARG A 199 7.18 -16.19 12.45
CA ARG A 199 7.89 -15.56 13.57
C ARG A 199 7.55 -14.08 13.72
N LEU A 200 7.46 -13.33 12.62
CA LEU A 200 7.12 -11.91 12.71
C LEU A 200 5.65 -11.71 13.11
N LEU A 201 4.73 -12.46 12.50
CA LEU A 201 3.29 -12.39 12.78
C LEU A 201 2.99 -12.68 14.26
N SER A 202 3.61 -13.70 14.84
CA SER A 202 3.42 -14.04 16.27
C SER A 202 3.92 -12.97 17.24
N ARG A 203 4.81 -12.06 16.80
CA ARG A 203 5.39 -10.98 17.63
C ARG A 203 4.72 -9.61 17.43
N LEU A 204 3.74 -9.49 16.53
CA LEU A 204 3.09 -8.19 16.30
C LEU A 204 2.31 -7.73 17.54
N ASP A 205 1.59 -8.64 18.20
CA ASP A 205 0.83 -8.32 19.41
C ASP A 205 1.77 -7.87 20.54
N GLU A 206 2.91 -8.55 20.73
CA GLU A 206 3.95 -8.15 21.70
C GLU A 206 4.49 -6.74 21.43
N GLU A 207 4.72 -6.39 20.16
CA GLU A 207 5.19 -5.05 19.82
C GLU A 207 4.10 -4.00 20.08
N THR A 208 2.81 -4.28 19.80
CA THR A 208 1.74 -3.33 20.18
C THR A 208 1.59 -3.14 21.69
N ALA A 209 1.88 -4.18 22.49
CA ALA A 209 1.80 -4.12 23.95
C ALA A 209 2.86 -3.19 24.58
N ARG A 210 3.91 -2.83 23.83
CA ARG A 210 4.92 -1.85 24.25
C ARG A 210 4.47 -0.40 24.10
N HIS A 211 3.31 -0.18 23.50
CA HIS A 211 2.71 1.14 23.29
C HIS A 211 1.48 1.35 24.19
N PRO A 212 0.99 2.59 24.35
CA PRO A 212 -0.23 2.85 25.10
C PRO A 212 -1.42 1.99 24.62
N ALA A 213 -2.30 1.56 25.52
CA ALA A 213 -3.37 0.60 25.25
C ALA A 213 -4.27 0.96 24.04
N HIS A 214 -4.46 2.25 23.76
CA HIS A 214 -5.23 2.70 22.60
C HIS A 214 -4.58 2.33 21.27
N VAL A 215 -3.27 2.10 21.20
CA VAL A 215 -2.57 1.65 19.98
C VAL A 215 -2.97 0.23 19.62
N ALA A 216 -2.89 -0.69 20.57
CA ALA A 216 -3.34 -2.07 20.39
C ALA A 216 -4.83 -2.10 20.02
N ALA A 217 -5.67 -1.35 20.72
CA ALA A 217 -7.11 -1.26 20.40
C ALA A 217 -7.34 -0.77 18.96
N ARG A 218 -6.68 0.32 18.55
CA ARG A 218 -6.82 0.89 17.20
C ARG A 218 -6.30 -0.05 16.11
N LEU A 219 -5.20 -0.77 16.34
CA LEU A 219 -4.61 -1.66 15.33
C LEU A 219 -5.24 -3.05 15.29
N ALA A 220 -6.00 -3.46 16.33
CA ALA A 220 -6.61 -4.78 16.40
C ALA A 220 -7.37 -5.19 15.12
N PRO A 221 -8.17 -4.33 14.46
CA PRO A 221 -8.82 -4.73 13.22
C PRO A 221 -7.86 -4.99 12.05
N ALA A 222 -6.79 -4.21 11.93
CA ALA A 222 -5.78 -4.40 10.89
C ALA A 222 -4.96 -5.68 11.13
N LEU A 223 -4.58 -5.94 12.38
CA LEU A 223 -3.88 -7.16 12.78
C LEU A 223 -4.73 -8.40 12.56
N ALA A 224 -5.99 -8.39 13.01
CA ALA A 224 -6.92 -9.48 12.74
C ALA A 224 -7.10 -9.74 11.24
N GLY A 225 -7.10 -8.68 10.43
CA GLY A 225 -7.10 -8.76 8.97
C GLY A 225 -5.85 -9.42 8.38
N LEU A 226 -4.67 -9.05 8.89
CA LEU A 226 -3.41 -9.65 8.47
C LEU A 226 -3.35 -11.15 8.83
N HIS A 227 -3.73 -11.51 10.06
CA HIS A 227 -3.77 -12.91 10.50
C HIS A 227 -4.78 -13.73 9.71
N LEU A 228 -5.96 -13.19 9.40
CA LEU A 228 -6.95 -13.84 8.55
C LEU A 228 -6.35 -14.24 7.20
N VAL A 229 -5.68 -13.31 6.52
CA VAL A 229 -5.12 -13.56 5.19
C VAL A 229 -3.89 -14.48 5.25
N ALA A 230 -3.07 -14.35 6.30
CA ALA A 230 -1.95 -15.26 6.53
C ALA A 230 -2.42 -16.71 6.74
N ALA A 231 -3.59 -16.90 7.36
CA ALA A 231 -4.23 -18.20 7.53
C ALA A 231 -5.01 -18.71 6.29
N GLY A 232 -4.91 -18.01 5.15
CA GLY A 232 -5.57 -18.40 3.90
C GLY A 232 -6.96 -17.81 3.67
N GLY A 233 -7.46 -16.97 4.59
CA GLY A 233 -8.68 -16.21 4.40
C GLY A 233 -8.52 -15.06 3.38
N SER A 234 -9.63 -14.38 3.08
CA SER A 234 -9.65 -13.26 2.14
C SER A 234 -10.59 -12.16 2.62
N PHE A 235 -10.42 -10.96 2.05
CA PHE A 235 -11.35 -9.86 2.24
C PHE A 235 -12.36 -9.80 1.09
N PRO A 236 -13.65 -9.54 1.36
CA PRO A 236 -14.57 -9.04 0.34
C PRO A 236 -14.18 -7.63 -0.13
N ALA A 237 -14.92 -7.11 -1.12
CA ALA A 237 -14.59 -5.87 -1.82
C ALA A 237 -14.53 -4.63 -0.91
N ASP A 238 -15.34 -4.59 0.17
CA ASP A 238 -15.37 -3.50 1.15
C ASP A 238 -14.15 -3.50 2.10
N GLY A 239 -13.32 -4.55 2.05
CA GLY A 239 -12.13 -4.70 2.88
C GLY A 239 -12.42 -5.07 4.33
N THR A 240 -13.62 -5.56 4.68
CA THR A 240 -13.97 -5.95 6.05
C THR A 240 -14.35 -7.44 6.15
N ALA A 241 -13.99 -8.08 7.26
CA ALA A 241 -14.29 -9.49 7.50
C ALA A 241 -14.59 -9.74 8.98
N LEU A 242 -15.09 -10.94 9.29
CA LEU A 242 -15.39 -11.40 10.66
C LEU A 242 -16.32 -10.44 11.43
N GLY A 243 -17.37 -9.94 10.75
CA GLY A 243 -18.31 -8.97 11.32
C GLY A 243 -17.67 -7.60 11.58
N GLY A 244 -16.66 -7.21 10.78
CA GLY A 244 -15.95 -5.94 10.92
C GLY A 244 -14.80 -5.95 11.93
N ARG A 245 -14.52 -7.09 12.57
CA ARG A 245 -13.38 -7.30 13.47
C ARG A 245 -12.04 -7.41 12.73
N ALA A 246 -12.06 -7.81 11.46
CA ALA A 246 -10.89 -7.82 10.59
C ALA A 246 -11.07 -6.77 9.49
N ARG A 247 -10.05 -5.95 9.24
CA ARG A 247 -10.12 -4.87 8.24
C ARG A 247 -8.81 -4.71 7.48
N ARG A 248 -8.91 -4.50 6.17
CA ARG A 248 -7.80 -4.06 5.34
C ARG A 248 -7.43 -2.63 5.72
N PHE A 249 -6.18 -2.41 6.08
CA PHE A 249 -5.69 -1.06 6.39
C PHE A 249 -5.35 -0.28 5.11
N LEU A 250 -6.19 0.72 4.83
CA LEU A 250 -6.02 1.79 3.84
C LEU A 250 -6.00 3.14 4.56
N GLY A 251 -5.35 4.15 4.00
CA GLY A 251 -5.19 5.49 4.60
C GLY A 251 -6.19 6.52 4.07
N TRP A 252 -6.80 6.29 2.91
CA TRP A 252 -7.81 7.17 2.34
C TRP A 252 -9.22 6.62 2.47
N THR A 253 -10.17 7.51 2.76
CA THR A 253 -11.60 7.24 2.81
C THR A 253 -12.36 8.51 2.43
N THR A 254 -13.57 8.35 1.91
CA THR A 254 -14.52 9.45 1.66
C THR A 254 -15.42 9.73 2.87
N GLY A 255 -15.45 8.83 3.85
CA GLY A 255 -16.18 9.00 5.12
C GLY A 255 -15.24 9.19 6.30
N GLU A 256 -15.74 8.90 7.51
CA GLU A 256 -14.88 8.91 8.70
C GLU A 256 -13.90 7.73 8.69
N HIS A 257 -12.61 8.00 8.92
CA HIS A 257 -11.61 6.95 9.02
C HIS A 257 -11.76 6.19 10.35
N TRP A 258 -11.94 4.87 10.27
CA TRP A 258 -12.18 4.01 11.43
C TRP A 258 -11.08 4.10 12.51
N LEU A 259 -9.82 4.30 12.11
CA LEU A 259 -8.69 4.52 13.02
C LEU A 259 -8.79 5.81 13.87
N ARG A 260 -9.72 6.74 13.59
CA ARG A 260 -9.99 7.92 14.44
C ARG A 260 -10.76 7.57 15.70
N ARG A 261 -11.72 6.65 15.59
CA ARG A 261 -12.59 6.23 16.71
C ARG A 261 -11.81 5.31 17.63
N LEU A 262 -11.71 5.66 18.92
CA LEU A 262 -11.25 4.67 19.90
C LEU A 262 -12.26 3.53 19.89
N PRO A 263 -11.84 2.27 19.72
CA PRO A 263 -12.76 1.17 19.97
C PRO A 263 -13.23 1.25 21.43
N PRO A 264 -14.50 0.94 21.71
CA PRO A 264 -14.97 0.88 23.09
C PRO A 264 -14.09 -0.11 23.87
N THR A 265 -13.57 0.33 25.01
CA THR A 265 -12.90 -0.56 25.95
C THR A 265 -13.91 -1.61 26.42
N ARG A 266 -13.50 -2.89 26.48
CA ARG A 266 -14.30 -3.95 27.09
C ARG A 266 -14.62 -3.51 28.53
N GLY A 267 -15.84 -3.01 28.75
CA GLY A 267 -16.23 -2.31 29.97
C GLY A 267 -17.32 -1.24 29.78
N GLN A 268 -17.61 -0.81 28.54
CA GLN A 268 -18.72 0.13 28.24
C GLN A 268 -19.80 -0.48 27.33
N ALA A 269 -20.09 -1.77 27.50
CA ALA A 269 -21.19 -2.45 26.82
C ALA A 269 -22.20 -2.99 27.84
N THR A 270 -22.70 -2.12 28.71
CA THR A 270 -23.96 -2.25 29.45
C THR A 270 -24.26 -0.89 30.06
N GLY A 271 -25.26 -0.22 29.50
CA GLY A 271 -25.84 1.04 29.96
C GLY A 271 -27.06 1.32 29.10
#